data_AF-A0A418GEJ0-F1
#
_entry.id   AF-A0A418GEJ0-F1
#
_cell.length_a   1.000
_cell.length_b   1.000
_cell.length_c   1.000
_cell.angle_alpha   90.00
_cell.angle_beta   90.00
_cell.angle_gamma   90.00
#
_symmetry.space_group_name_H-M   'P 1'
#
loop_
_entity.id
_entity.type
_entity.pdbx_description
1 polymer ?
#
loop_
_entity_poly.entity_id
_entity_poly.type
_entity_poly.pdbx_seq_one_letter_code
_entity_poly.pdbx_strand_id
1 'polypeptide(L)' 'SPLPERIDAALSGFGIACVPEDMVQEYIESGKLIQVLQEWCPTFPGYYLYYPSRKQHPPAFALLIDALRYTE' A
#
# COMPACT_ATOMS: atom_id res chain seq x y z
N SER A 1 -7.16 12.51 -4.01
CA SER A 1 -6.74 13.09 -2.72
C SER A 1 -5.40 12.48 -2.40
N PRO A 2 -4.35 13.29 -2.22
CA PRO A 2 -3.05 12.73 -1.90
C PRO A 2 -3.10 12.08 -0.50
N LEU A 3 -2.41 10.96 -0.36
CA LEU A 3 -2.35 10.20 0.88
C LEU A 3 -1.69 10.98 2.04
N PRO A 4 -0.66 11.84 1.80
CA PRO A 4 -0.03 12.62 2.86
C PRO A 4 -0.98 13.53 3.64
N GLU A 5 -1.87 14.29 2.97
CA GLU A 5 -2.73 15.23 3.71
C GLU A 5 -3.75 14.50 4.61
N ARG A 6 -4.11 13.27 4.24
CA ARG A 6 -5.01 12.43 5.06
C ARG A 6 -4.32 11.97 6.34
N ILE A 7 -3.03 11.66 6.26
CA ILE A 7 -2.21 11.27 7.42
C ILE A 7 -1.99 12.50 8.32
N ASP A 8 -1.63 13.64 7.75
CA ASP A 8 -1.44 14.89 8.51
C ASP A 8 -2.71 15.31 9.25
N ALA A 9 -3.88 15.16 8.62
CA ALA A 9 -5.15 15.43 9.26
C ALA A 9 -5.40 14.51 10.48
N ALA A 10 -5.11 13.22 10.35
CA ALA A 10 -5.23 12.26 11.45
C ALA A 10 -4.23 12.56 12.59
N LEU A 11 -2.98 12.88 12.25
CA LEU A 11 -1.94 13.28 13.21
C LEU A 11 -2.31 14.56 13.97
N SER A 12 -3.02 15.47 13.30
CA SER A 12 -3.49 16.73 13.88
C SER A 12 -4.81 16.57 14.66
N GLY A 13 -5.36 15.36 14.77
CA GLY A 13 -6.59 15.08 15.53
C GLY A 13 -7.89 15.46 14.81
N PHE A 14 -7.87 15.66 13.50
CA PHE A 14 -9.07 16.01 12.72
C PHE A 14 -9.97 14.79 12.39
N GLY A 15 -9.61 13.58 12.80
CA GLY A 15 -10.46 12.39 12.65
C GLY A 15 -9.69 11.10 12.34
N ILE A 16 -10.36 10.20 11.62
CA ILE A 16 -9.85 8.87 11.25
C ILE A 16 -9.48 8.86 9.76
N ALA A 17 -8.35 8.26 9.40
CA ALA A 17 -7.91 8.08 8.02
C ALA A 17 -7.78 6.58 7.66
N CYS A 18 -8.23 6.21 6.46
CA CYS A 18 -8.08 4.87 5.89
C CYS A 18 -6.96 4.87 4.85
N VAL A 19 -5.75 4.53 5.26
CA VAL A 19 -4.53 4.58 4.44
C VAL A 19 -3.82 3.23 4.49
N PRO A 20 -2.95 2.91 3.50
CA PRO A 20 -2.06 1.75 3.57
C PRO A 20 -1.22 1.74 4.86
N GLU A 21 -1.05 0.56 5.45
CA GLU A 21 -0.38 0.37 6.75
C GLU A 21 1.11 0.73 6.71
N ASP A 22 1.78 0.37 5.61
CA ASP A 22 3.19 0.67 5.33
C ASP A 22 3.51 2.18 5.39
N MET A 23 2.54 3.04 5.11
CA MET A 23 2.69 4.49 5.14
C MET A 23 2.59 5.10 6.54
N VAL A 24 2.06 4.38 7.53
CA VAL A 24 1.81 4.90 8.89
C VAL A 24 2.48 4.09 9.99
N GLN A 25 3.22 3.04 9.63
CA GLN A 25 3.84 2.11 10.58
C GLN A 25 4.69 2.83 11.63
N GLU A 26 5.56 3.76 11.23
CA GLU A 26 6.40 4.54 12.17
C GLU A 26 5.57 5.38 13.16
N TYR A 27 4.41 5.90 12.73
CA TYR A 27 3.53 6.68 13.59
C TYR A 27 2.77 5.80 14.58
N ILE A 28 2.45 4.56 14.20
CA ILE A 28 1.84 3.57 15.08
C ILE A 28 2.86 3.10 16.12
N GLU A 29 4.07 2.75 15.69
CA GLU A 29 5.16 2.30 16.57
C GLU A 29 5.56 3.38 17.58
N SER A 30 5.54 4.65 17.18
CA SER A 30 5.79 5.78 18.08
C SER A 30 4.59 6.19 18.94
N GLY A 31 3.42 5.56 18.77
CA GLY A 31 2.19 5.87 19.50
C GLY A 31 1.51 7.20 19.10
N LYS A 32 1.96 7.83 18.01
CA LYS A 32 1.33 9.05 17.46
C LYS A 32 0.01 8.76 16.76
N LEU A 33 -0.13 7.56 16.21
CA LEU A 33 -1.38 7.03 15.67
C LEU A 33 -1.71 5.71 16.36
N ILE A 34 -2.99 5.39 16.41
CA ILE A 34 -3.48 4.09 16.85
C ILE A 34 -4.32 3.48 15.74
N GLN A 35 -4.21 2.16 15.56
CA GLN A 35 -5.06 1.45 14.62
C GLN A 35 -6.43 1.18 15.25
N VAL A 36 -7.49 1.46 14.50
CA VAL A 36 -8.87 1.26 14.92
C VAL A 36 -9.65 0.53 13.84
N LEU A 37 -10.77 -0.10 14.20
CA LEU A 37 -11.68 -0.77 13.25
C LEU A 37 -11.01 -1.86 12.38
N GLN A 38 -9.97 -2.54 12.88
CA GLN A 38 -9.28 -3.62 12.15
C GLN A 38 -10.24 -4.67 11.56
N GLU A 39 -11.28 -5.05 12.32
CA GLU A 39 -12.29 -6.03 11.90
C GLU A 39 -13.09 -5.60 10.65
N TRP A 40 -13.06 -4.31 10.30
CA TRP A 40 -13.80 -3.73 9.19
C TRP A 40 -12.89 -3.37 8.00
N CYS A 41 -11.58 -3.64 8.11
CA CYS A 41 -10.61 -3.38 7.05
C CYS A 41 -10.50 -4.60 6.13
N PRO A 42 -10.80 -4.48 4.82
CA PRO A 42 -10.58 -5.57 3.89
C PRO A 42 -9.08 -5.87 3.76
N THR A 43 -8.73 -7.14 3.66
CA THR A 43 -7.35 -7.54 3.37
C THR A 43 -6.93 -6.96 2.03
N PHE A 44 -5.84 -6.21 2.01
CA PHE A 44 -5.30 -5.67 0.77
C PHE A 44 -4.76 -6.84 -0.07
N PRO A 45 -5.29 -7.11 -1.26
CA PRO A 45 -4.91 -8.27 -2.07
C PRO A 45 -3.51 -8.16 -2.70
N GLY A 46 -2.74 -7.15 -2.29
CA GLY A 46 -1.44 -6.82 -2.84
C GLY A 46 -1.51 -5.93 -4.07
N TYR A 47 -0.34 -5.56 -4.58
CA TYR A 47 -0.20 -4.76 -5.78
C TYR A 47 -0.28 -5.66 -7.02
N TYR A 48 -1.08 -5.26 -8.00
CA TYR A 48 -1.15 -5.96 -9.29
C TYR A 48 -0.31 -5.24 -10.34
N LEU A 49 0.60 -5.98 -10.98
CA LEU A 49 1.30 -5.50 -12.17
C LEU A 49 0.45 -5.77 -13.42
N TYR A 50 -0.22 -4.75 -13.94
CA TYR A 50 -1.00 -4.87 -15.18
C TYR A 50 -0.13 -4.60 -16.41
N TYR A 51 -0.07 -5.56 -17.33
CA TYR A 51 0.51 -5.37 -18.65
C TYR A 51 -0.28 -6.14 -19.74
N PRO A 52 -0.47 -5.57 -20.94
CA PRO A 52 -1.20 -6.23 -22.02
C PRO A 52 -0.33 -7.31 -22.70
N SER A 53 -0.78 -8.57 -22.68
CA SER A 53 0.02 -9.76 -23.06
C SER A 53 0.27 -9.98 -24.57
N ARG A 54 -0.01 -8.99 -25.44
CA ARG A 54 -0.09 -9.20 -26.90
C ARG A 54 1.18 -8.83 -27.69
N LYS A 55 2.33 -8.59 -27.05
CA LYS A 55 3.60 -8.35 -27.75
C LYS A 55 4.66 -9.33 -27.23
N GLN A 56 5.42 -9.95 -28.12
CA GLN A 56 6.60 -10.73 -27.74
C GLN A 56 7.48 -9.87 -26.83
N HIS A 57 7.58 -10.26 -25.56
CA HIS A 57 8.31 -9.49 -24.58
C HIS A 57 9.82 -9.70 -24.77
N PRO A 58 10.63 -8.62 -24.74
CA PRO A 58 12.07 -8.76 -24.67
C PRO A 58 12.46 -9.61 -23.45
N PRO A 59 13.52 -10.44 -23.51
CA PRO A 59 13.95 -11.28 -22.39
C PRO A 59 14.15 -10.51 -21.06
N ALA A 60 14.63 -9.27 -21.15
CA ALA A 60 14.81 -8.39 -19.99
C ALA A 60 13.48 -8.05 -19.27
N PHE A 61 12.37 -7.97 -20.00
CA PHE A 61 11.05 -7.68 -19.41
C PHE A 61 10.48 -8.90 -18.69
N ALA A 62 10.72 -10.11 -19.22
CA ALA A 62 10.36 -11.35 -18.53
C ALA A 62 11.14 -11.49 -17.20
N LEU A 63 12.46 -11.21 -17.23
CA LEU A 63 13.29 -11.20 -16.02
C LEU A 63 12.81 -10.17 -14.98
N LEU A 64 12.37 -8.99 -15.42
CA LEU A 64 11.80 -7.99 -14.52
C LEU A 64 10.48 -8.46 -13.89
N ILE A 65 9.59 -9.06 -14.68
CA ILE A 65 8.34 -9.63 -14.15
C ILE A 65 8.64 -10.71 -13.12
N ASP A 66 9.58 -11.62 -13.39
CA ASP A 66 9.94 -12.69 -12.46
C ASP A 66 10.57 -12.13 -11.18
N ALA A 67 11.41 -11.10 -11.28
CA ALA A 67 12.00 -10.44 -10.10
C ALA A 67 10.95 -9.71 -9.23
N LEU A 68 9.89 -9.18 -9.84
CA LEU A 68 8.81 -8.47 -9.15
C LEU A 68 7.66 -9.40 -8.73
N ARG A 69 7.69 -10.67 -9.14
CA ARG A 69 6.67 -11.65 -8.80
C ARG A 69 6.79 -11.99 -7.32
N TYR A 70 5.76 -11.63 -6.55
CA TYR A 70 5.64 -12.11 -5.18
C TYR A 70 5.52 -13.63 -5.18
N THR A 71 6.39 -14.30 -4.43
CA THR A 71 6.37 -15.74 -4.18
C THR A 71 6.13 -15.89 -2.68
N GLU A 72 5.15 -16.71 -2.30
CA GLU A 72 4.75 -16.93 -0.89
C GLU A 72 5.92 -17.32 0.03
#